data_AF-X1IZG5-F1
#
_entry.id   AF-X1IZG5-F1
#
_cell.length_a   1.000
_cell.length_b   1.000
_cell.length_c   1.000
_cell.angle_alpha   90.00
_cell.angle_beta   90.00
_cell.angle_gamma   90.00
#
_symmetry.space_group_name_H-M   'P 1'
#
loop_
_entity.id
_entity.type
_entity.pdbx_description
1 polymer ?
#
loop_
_entity_poly.entity_id
_entity_poly.type
_entity_poly.pdbx_seq_one_letter_code
_entity_poly.pdbx_strand_id
1 'polypeptide(L)' 'LYLNEYKEIWRVCKRLGILHQFVMPRPKNSIRTHMIAITTGPKMRIRCLQIFKKKNQTLKSIR' A
#
# COMPACT_ATOMS: atom_id res chain seq x y z
N LEU A 1 -6.77 4.58 -12.93
CA LEU A 1 -8.04 4.74 -12.18
C LEU A 1 -7.73 4.80 -10.69
N TYR A 2 -8.46 5.62 -9.92
CA TYR A 2 -8.42 5.77 -8.44
C TYR A 2 -7.36 6.70 -7.82
N LEU A 3 -6.70 7.56 -8.61
CA LEU A 3 -5.62 8.42 -8.09
C LEU A 3 -6.10 9.37 -6.97
N ASN A 4 -7.36 9.80 -6.99
CA ASN A 4 -7.92 10.75 -6.04
C ASN A 4 -8.25 10.07 -4.71
N GLU A 5 -8.89 8.90 -4.75
CA GLU A 5 -9.21 8.11 -3.55
C GLU A 5 -7.93 7.67 -2.82
N TYR A 6 -6.89 7.29 -3.55
CA TYR A 6 -5.59 6.96 -2.93
C TYR A 6 -4.95 8.15 -2.23
N LYS A 7 -5.02 9.35 -2.83
CA LYS A 7 -4.47 10.58 -2.22
C LYS A 7 -5.22 10.93 -0.94
N GLU A 8 -6.54 10.77 -0.92
CA GLU A 8 -7.37 11.01 0.25
C GLU A 8 -7.06 10.02 1.38
N ILE A 9 -7.06 8.71 1.10
CA ILE A 9 -6.72 7.67 2.08
C ILE A 9 -5.30 7.88 2.61
N TRP A 10 -4.34 8.23 1.75
CA TRP A 10 -2.97 8.53 2.16
C TRP A 10 -2.89 9.76 3.09
N ARG A 11 -3.66 10.82 2.78
CA ARG A 11 -3.74 12.04 3.58
C ARG A 11 -4.28 11.74 4.98
N VAL A 12 -5.32 10.93 5.09
CA VAL A 12 -6.03 10.65 6.35
C VAL A 12 -5.35 9.54 7.16
N CYS A 13 -5.18 8.35 6.59
CA CYS A 13 -4.75 7.16 7.32
C CYS A 13 -3.22 7.07 7.49
N LYS A 14 -2.45 7.81 6.69
CA LYS A 14 -0.96 7.79 6.66
C LYS A 14 -0.36 6.38 6.45
N ARG A 15 -1.21 5.43 6.04
CA ARG A 15 -0.95 4.02 5.73
C ARG A 15 -1.83 3.66 4.55
N LEU A 16 -1.31 2.83 3.65
CA LEU A 16 -2.00 2.49 2.41
C LEU A 16 -1.67 1.04 2.05
N GLY A 17 -2.71 0.22 1.94
CA GLY A 17 -2.63 -1.12 1.38
C GLY A 17 -3.36 -1.13 0.04
N ILE A 18 -2.63 -1.35 -1.05
CA ILE A 18 -3.23 -1.44 -2.39
C ILE A 18 -3.11 -2.87 -2.88
N LEU A 19 -4.25 -3.53 -3.12
CA LEU A 19 -4.32 -4.82 -3.81
C LEU A 19 -4.50 -4.59 -5.32
N HIS A 20 -3.45 -4.78 -6.10
CA HIS A 20 -3.49 -4.53 -7.54
C HIS A 20 -2.64 -5.52 -8.33
N GLN A 21 -2.98 -5.77 -9.60
CA GLN A 21 -2.22 -6.71 -10.45
C GLN A 21 -0.80 -6.20 -10.75
N PHE A 22 -0.67 -4.89 -10.97
CA PHE A 22 0.61 -4.28 -11.30
C PHE A 22 1.31 -3.71 -10.07
N VAL A 23 2.64 -3.63 -10.16
CA VAL A 23 3.42 -3.00 -9.10
C VAL A 23 3.15 -1.50 -9.07
N MET A 24 2.56 -1.01 -7.97
CA MET A 24 2.26 0.41 -7.80
C MET A 24 3.54 1.23 -7.59
N PRO A 25 3.72 2.38 -8.26
CA PRO A 25 4.85 3.25 -8.04
C PRO A 25 4.82 3.83 -6.62
N ARG A 26 6.00 3.92 -6.00
CA ARG A 26 6.15 4.35 -4.61
C ARG A 26 5.71 5.81 -4.43
N PRO A 27 4.75 6.12 -3.55
CA PRO A 27 4.38 7.51 -3.24
C PRO A 27 5.57 8.32 -2.68
N LYS A 28 5.65 9.62 -2.99
CA LYS A 28 6.67 10.53 -2.43
C LYS A 28 6.60 10.51 -0.89
N ASN A 29 7.77 10.47 -0.23
CA ASN A 29 7.92 10.39 1.24
C ASN A 29 7.33 9.12 1.90
N SER A 30 7.22 8.02 1.15
CA SER A 30 6.79 6.72 1.67
C SER A 30 7.89 5.65 1.62
N ILE A 31 7.82 4.70 2.54
CA ILE A 31 8.57 3.44 2.52
C ILE A 31 7.56 2.34 2.25
N ARG A 32 7.81 1.49 1.24
CA ARG A 32 7.12 0.22 1.08
C ARG A 32 7.62 -0.72 2.16
N THR A 33 6.75 -1.10 3.08
CA THR A 33 7.10 -1.95 4.23
C THR A 33 6.92 -3.42 3.91
N HIS A 34 5.83 -3.76 3.20
CA HIS A 34 5.51 -5.14 2.86
C HIS A 34 4.93 -5.23 1.44
N MET A 35 5.13 -6.38 0.82
CA MET A 35 4.47 -6.78 -0.41
C MET A 35 4.00 -8.22 -0.25
N ILE A 36 2.70 -8.45 -0.41
CA ILE A 36 2.09 -9.78 -0.32
C ILE A 36 1.48 -10.09 -1.68
N ALA A 37 1.95 -11.14 -2.34
CA ALA A 37 1.33 -11.63 -3.55
C ALA A 37 0.17 -12.56 -3.17
N ILE A 38 -1.03 -12.24 -3.65
CA ILE A 38 -2.25 -13.01 -3.40
C ILE A 38 -2.81 -13.41 -4.76
N THR A 39 -2.99 -14.70 -4.95
CA THR A 39 -3.67 -15.24 -6.13
C THR A 39 -5.17 -15.14 -5.91
N THR A 40 -5.89 -14.45 -6.80
CA THR A 40 -7.33 -14.20 -6.61
C THR A 40 -8.16 -14.68 -7.81
N GLY A 41 -9.27 -15.37 -7.50
CA GLY A 41 -10.33 -15.76 -8.44
C GLY A 41 -10.07 -17.02 -9.27
N PRO A 42 -11.07 -17.48 -10.04
CA PRO A 42 -11.03 -18.74 -10.82
C PRO A 42 -10.02 -18.74 -11.97
N LYS A 43 -9.50 -17.55 -12.36
CA LYS A 43 -8.43 -17.40 -13.37
C LYS A 43 -7.02 -17.27 -12.76
N MET A 44 -6.87 -17.54 -11.45
CA MET A 44 -5.62 -17.46 -10.69
C MET A 44 -4.79 -16.20 -10.98
N ARG A 45 -5.43 -15.04 -11.05
CA ARG A 45 -4.71 -13.80 -11.35
C ARG A 45 -3.95 -13.33 -10.11
N ILE A 46 -2.63 -13.19 -10.24
CA ILE A 46 -1.77 -12.68 -9.16
C ILE A 46 -2.06 -11.19 -8.95
N ARG A 47 -2.35 -10.82 -7.71
CA ARG A 47 -2.45 -9.44 -7.25
C ARG A 47 -1.41 -9.21 -6.16
N CYS A 48 -0.71 -8.09 -6.24
CA CYS A 48 0.24 -7.67 -5.21
C CYS A 48 -0.45 -6.68 -4.28
N LEU A 49 -0.61 -7.06 -3.02
CA LEU A 49 -0.91 -6.13 -1.94
C LEU A 49 0.38 -5.40 -1.55
N GLN A 50 0.42 -4.09 -1.77
CA GLN A 50 1.56 -3.26 -1.41
C GLN A 50 1.21 -2.36 -0.24
N ILE A 51 2.01 -2.45 0.82
CA ILE A 51 1.83 -1.67 2.03
C ILE A 51 2.87 -0.56 2.08
N PHE A 52 2.40 0.68 2.14
CA PHE A 52 3.24 1.86 2.26
C PHE A 52 3.02 2.56 3.59
N LYS A 53 4.11 3.08 4.17
CA LYS A 53 4.13 3.87 5.40
C LYS A 53 4.91 5.16 5.19
N LYS A 54 4.50 6.27 5.80
CA LYS A 54 5.20 7.55 5.70
C LYS A 54 6.57 7.51 6.42
N LYS A 55 7.62 8.07 5.81
CA LYS A 55 9.03 8.04 6.32
C LYS A 55 9.21 8.56 7.76
N ASN A 56 8.27 9.36 8.28
CA ASN A 56 8.40 10.03 9.59
C ASN A 56 7.55 9.42 10.72
N GLN A 57 7.01 8.21 10.55
CA GLN A 57 6.36 7.50 11.66
C GLN A 57 7.38 6.58 12.35
N THR A 58 8.20 7.15 13.22
CA THR A 58 8.77 6.42 14.36
C THR A 58 7.59 5.76 15.08
N LEU A 59 7.50 4.43 14.98
CA LEU A 59 6.60 3.68 15.85
C LEU A 59 7.19 3.88 17.24
N LYS A 60 6.54 4.70 18.08
CA LYS A 60 6.76 4.58 19.51
C LYS A 60 6.30 3.17 19.86
N SER A 61 7.28 2.30 20.11
CA SER A 61 7.04 1.01 20.72
C SER A 61 6.36 1.29 22.05
N ILE A 62 5.08 1.00 22.14
CA ILE A 62 4.40 0.91 23.43
C ILE A 62 4.95 -0.39 24.02
N ARG A 63 5.90 -0.26 24.94
CA ARG A 63 6.34 -1.33 25.84
C ARG A 63 5.24 -1.57 26.87
#